data_AF-A0A6T0XRS1-F1
#
_entry.id   AF-A0A6T0XRS1-F1
#
_cell.length_a   1.000
_cell.length_b   1.000
_cell.length_c   1.000
_cell.angle_alpha   90.00
_cell.angle_beta   90.00
_cell.angle_gamma   90.00
#
_symmetry.space_group_name_H-M   'P 1'
#
loop_
_entity.id
_entity.type
_entity.pdbx_description
1 polymer ?
#
loop_
_entity_poly.entity_id
_entity_poly.type
_entity_poly.pdbx_seq_one_letter_code
_entity_poly.pdbx_strand_id
1 'polypeptide(L)'
;GGGGGGGGGGGGEPVEVLELRGGFARVQTRFGTKGWIPSDVLAECPPAASWPEPESEPPPPQPSLPARPPSPPPCPPLRELPGSWLELGLAAKGSAEEPTARHCVKSPPRVELVTFGLENSDPELTERCRQLVGGGASACPCKGDIRAALLRRSVSSDAVLVDARCFPDPESHFFLWHTGRHHEIIARLCRHRNFPSWLAGVKRQFSRAVQADAGGRDQVQNPVTVAVYCRSGKHRSVAAAVILAHILRSQGWACPPLRHLSQPRWGRVCCQGLCEECQEPPAWLQDMLDETLQMWHCIGAAV
;
A
#
# COMPACT_ATOMS: atom_id res chain seq x y z
N GLY A 1 31.38 -25.28 40.25
CA GLY A 1 30.24 -24.98 39.37
C GLY A 1 30.77 -24.76 37.98
N GLY A 2 30.47 -25.65 37.04
CA GLY A 2 30.91 -25.55 35.66
C GLY A 2 29.88 -24.78 34.82
N GLY A 3 30.31 -23.70 34.17
CA GLY A 3 29.51 -22.97 33.20
C GLY A 3 29.60 -23.64 31.83
N GLY A 4 28.46 -24.12 31.32
CA GLY A 4 28.32 -24.57 29.94
C GLY A 4 27.92 -23.41 29.04
N GLY A 5 28.84 -22.94 28.20
CA GLY A 5 28.55 -22.03 27.10
C GLY A 5 28.00 -22.82 25.91
N GLY A 6 26.70 -22.72 25.65
CA GLY A 6 26.09 -23.25 24.43
C GLY A 6 26.36 -22.33 23.24
N GLY A 7 27.30 -22.70 22.39
CA GLY A 7 27.49 -22.06 21.08
C GLY A 7 26.38 -22.48 20.13
N GLY A 8 25.47 -21.55 19.83
CA GLY A 8 24.47 -21.73 18.78
C GLY A 8 25.13 -21.65 17.40
N GLY A 9 25.42 -22.80 16.81
CA GLY A 9 25.84 -22.90 15.41
C GLY A 9 24.68 -22.51 14.50
N GLY A 10 24.68 -21.26 14.00
CA GLY A 10 23.77 -20.84 12.95
C GLY A 10 24.10 -21.59 11.66
N GLY A 11 23.29 -22.59 11.31
CA GLY A 11 23.38 -23.27 10.02
C GLY A 11 23.11 -22.28 8.90
N GLY A 12 24.16 -21.83 8.21
CA GLY A 12 24.04 -21.01 7.01
C GLY A 12 23.25 -21.76 5.94
N GLU A 13 22.24 -21.11 5.36
CA GLU A 13 21.51 -21.69 4.24
C GLU A 13 22.43 -21.80 3.00
N PRO A 14 22.32 -22.88 2.21
CA PRO A 14 23.08 -23.02 0.97
C PRO A 14 22.63 -21.97 -0.05
N VAL A 15 23.60 -21.40 -0.75
CA VAL A 15 23.43 -20.32 -1.73
C VAL A 15 24.09 -20.73 -3.04
N GLU A 16 23.40 -20.54 -4.17
CA GLU A 16 23.92 -20.79 -5.51
C GLU A 16 24.41 -19.48 -6.15
N VAL A 17 25.63 -19.45 -6.68
CA VAL A 17 26.19 -18.27 -7.36
C VAL A 17 25.82 -18.32 -8.83
N LEU A 18 25.02 -17.35 -9.30
CA LEU A 18 24.56 -17.27 -10.69
C LEU A 18 25.51 -16.48 -11.59
N GLU A 19 26.11 -15.40 -11.08
CA GLU A 19 26.90 -14.45 -11.89
C GLU A 19 27.91 -13.70 -11.01
N LEU A 20 29.12 -13.46 -11.51
CA LEU A 20 30.15 -12.64 -10.84
C LEU A 20 30.46 -11.39 -11.66
N ARG A 21 30.42 -10.21 -11.05
CA ARG A 21 30.72 -8.93 -11.70
C ARG A 21 31.29 -7.91 -10.72
N GLY A 22 32.51 -7.43 -10.98
CA GLY A 22 33.11 -6.29 -10.28
C GLY A 22 33.22 -6.44 -8.76
N GLY A 23 33.56 -7.64 -8.26
CA GLY A 23 33.65 -7.91 -6.81
C GLY A 23 32.31 -8.21 -6.13
N PHE A 24 31.25 -8.44 -6.91
CA PHE A 24 29.95 -8.87 -6.40
C PHE A 24 29.50 -10.16 -7.09
N ALA A 25 28.70 -10.93 -6.36
CA ALA A 25 28.06 -12.15 -6.82
C ALA A 25 26.53 -11.99 -6.79
N ARG A 26 25.87 -12.36 -7.88
CA ARG A 26 24.42 -12.51 -7.91
C ARG A 26 24.09 -13.92 -7.44
N VAL A 27 23.26 -14.04 -6.41
CA VAL A 27 23.03 -15.32 -5.74
C VAL A 27 21.56 -15.76 -5.72
N GLN A 28 21.33 -17.06 -5.80
CA GLN A 28 20.01 -17.67 -5.68
C GLN A 28 19.91 -18.50 -4.41
N THR A 29 18.80 -18.33 -3.70
CA THR A 29 18.43 -19.10 -2.51
C THR A 29 17.16 -19.89 -2.79
N ARG A 30 16.79 -20.82 -1.91
CA ARG A 30 15.52 -21.58 -2.02
C ARG A 30 14.25 -20.71 -2.03
N PHE A 31 14.35 -19.45 -1.57
CA PHE A 31 13.24 -18.49 -1.56
C PHE A 31 13.28 -17.50 -2.74
N GLY A 32 14.18 -17.73 -3.71
CA GLY A 32 14.37 -16.87 -4.88
C GLY A 32 15.72 -16.19 -4.92
N THR A 33 15.92 -15.39 -5.96
CA THR A 33 17.17 -14.67 -6.23
C THR A 33 17.34 -13.53 -5.21
N LYS A 34 18.41 -13.57 -4.43
CA LYS A 34 18.86 -12.42 -3.64
C LYS A 34 19.75 -11.56 -4.53
N GLY A 35 19.74 -10.24 -4.29
CA GLY A 35 20.51 -9.28 -5.08
C GLY A 35 22.03 -9.55 -5.04
N TRP A 36 22.79 -8.63 -5.63
CA TRP A 36 24.24 -8.68 -5.63
C TRP A 36 24.81 -8.59 -4.20
N ILE A 37 25.62 -9.58 -3.80
CA ILE A 37 26.37 -9.59 -2.53
C ILE A 37 27.88 -9.45 -2.80
N PRO A 38 28.66 -8.81 -1.93
CA PRO A 38 30.11 -8.75 -2.07
C PRO A 38 30.74 -10.14 -2.15
N SER A 39 31.68 -10.37 -3.07
CA SER A 39 32.25 -11.69 -3.35
C SER A 39 33.15 -12.21 -2.23
N ASP A 40 33.68 -11.33 -1.38
CA ASP A 40 34.46 -11.67 -0.19
C ASP A 40 33.60 -12.34 0.89
N VAL A 41 32.30 -12.00 0.96
CA VAL A 41 31.33 -12.64 1.87
C VAL A 41 31.04 -14.09 1.47
N LEU A 42 31.27 -14.48 0.21
CA LEU A 42 31.08 -15.87 -0.25
C LEU A 42 32.17 -16.82 0.21
N ALA A 43 33.36 -16.33 0.62
CA ALA A 43 34.47 -17.18 1.05
C ALA A 43 34.17 -17.93 2.36
N GLU A 44 33.16 -17.48 3.12
CA GLU A 44 32.71 -18.11 4.37
C GLU A 44 31.52 -19.06 4.16
N CYS A 45 30.98 -19.15 2.95
CA CYS A 45 29.88 -20.06 2.65
C CYS A 45 30.42 -21.46 2.30
N PRO A 46 29.90 -22.53 2.92
CA PRO A 46 30.27 -23.88 2.52
C PRO A 46 29.90 -24.12 1.05
N PRO A 47 30.74 -24.83 0.28
CA PRO A 47 30.44 -25.13 -1.12
C PRO A 47 29.12 -25.89 -1.20
N ALA A 48 28.28 -25.51 -2.17
CA ALA A 48 27.00 -26.16 -2.41
C ALA A 48 27.25 -27.66 -2.66
N ALA A 49 26.88 -28.50 -1.69
CA ALA A 49 26.80 -29.94 -1.92
C ALA A 49 25.82 -30.16 -3.08
N SER A 50 26.21 -31.01 -4.03
CA SER A 50 25.36 -31.40 -5.15
C SER A 50 23.97 -31.78 -4.62
N TRP A 51 22.97 -30.99 -5.01
CA TRP A 51 21.58 -31.28 -4.67
C TRP A 51 21.23 -32.68 -5.21
N PRO A 52 20.63 -33.57 -4.40
CA PRO A 52 20.05 -34.78 -4.95
C PRO A 52 19.02 -34.37 -6.00
N GLU A 53 19.12 -34.92 -7.21
CA GLU A 53 18.09 -34.74 -8.21
C GLU A 53 16.76 -35.20 -7.60
N PRO A 54 15.68 -34.39 -7.68
CA PRO A 54 14.39 -34.79 -7.15
C PRO A 54 13.95 -36.07 -7.86
N GLU A 55 13.91 -37.19 -7.12
CA GLU A 55 13.25 -38.40 -7.58
C GLU A 55 11.84 -38.00 -8.02
N SER A 56 11.49 -38.35 -9.26
CA SER A 56 10.19 -38.08 -9.84
C SER A 56 9.09 -38.77 -9.04
N GLU A 57 8.52 -38.07 -8.06
CA GLU A 57 7.31 -38.50 -7.37
C GLU A 57 6.16 -38.60 -8.40
N PRO A 58 5.33 -39.67 -8.34
CA PRO A 58 4.15 -39.77 -9.16
C PRO A 58 3.21 -38.59 -8.86
N PRO A 59 2.53 -38.04 -9.89
CA PRO A 59 1.66 -36.89 -9.71
C PRO A 59 0.60 -37.21 -8.66
N PRO A 60 0.33 -36.30 -7.70
CA PRO A 60 -0.71 -36.50 -6.71
C PRO A 60 -2.07 -36.71 -7.40
N PRO A 61 -2.95 -37.54 -6.85
CA PRO A 61 -4.29 -37.76 -7.41
C PRO A 61 -5.01 -36.42 -7.54
N GLN A 62 -5.53 -36.15 -8.74
CA GLN A 62 -6.25 -34.90 -8.99
C GLN A 62 -7.47 -34.81 -8.07
N PRO A 63 -7.60 -33.75 -7.24
CA PRO A 63 -8.79 -33.56 -6.43
C PRO A 63 -9.99 -33.34 -7.36
N SER A 64 -11.04 -34.12 -7.14
CA SER A 64 -12.32 -33.94 -7.81
C SER A 64 -12.83 -32.52 -7.56
N LEU A 65 -13.07 -31.79 -8.66
CA LEU A 65 -13.57 -30.41 -8.58
C LEU A 65 -14.93 -30.40 -7.86
N PRO A 66 -15.11 -29.61 -6.79
CA PRO A 66 -16.40 -29.47 -6.15
C PRO A 66 -17.42 -28.90 -7.14
N ALA A 67 -18.67 -29.35 -7.02
CA ALA A 67 -19.78 -28.90 -7.84
C ALA A 67 -19.85 -27.37 -7.85
N ARG A 68 -20.02 -26.81 -9.05
CA ARG A 68 -20.07 -25.36 -9.28
C ARG A 68 -21.23 -24.76 -8.45
N PRO A 69 -20.98 -23.78 -7.57
CA PRO A 69 -22.06 -23.15 -6.80
C PRO A 69 -23.05 -22.47 -7.76
N PRO A 70 -24.34 -22.39 -7.38
CA PRO A 70 -25.35 -21.74 -8.19
C PRO A 70 -24.99 -20.27 -8.43
N SER A 71 -25.28 -19.81 -9.65
CA SER A 71 -25.05 -18.42 -10.06
C SER A 71 -25.76 -17.46 -9.10
N PRO A 72 -25.12 -16.38 -8.61
CA PRO A 72 -25.79 -15.39 -7.79
C PRO A 72 -26.89 -14.67 -8.59
N PRO A 73 -27.96 -14.20 -7.92
CA PRO A 73 -29.02 -13.46 -8.58
C PRO A 73 -28.47 -12.16 -9.20
N PRO A 74 -29.07 -11.68 -10.31
CA PRO A 74 -28.67 -10.43 -10.94
C PRO A 74 -28.85 -9.24 -9.98
N CYS A 75 -27.82 -8.41 -9.86
CA CYS A 75 -27.88 -7.21 -9.03
C CYS A 75 -28.97 -6.24 -9.52
N PRO A 76 -29.70 -5.58 -8.61
CA PRO A 76 -30.63 -4.53 -8.99
C PRO A 76 -29.90 -3.37 -9.67
N PRO A 77 -30.58 -2.62 -10.56
CA PRO A 77 -29.99 -1.48 -11.25
C PRO A 77 -29.53 -0.42 -10.25
N LEU A 78 -28.32 0.11 -10.49
CA LEU A 78 -27.70 1.21 -9.76
C LEU A 78 -28.64 2.42 -9.76
N ARG A 79 -29.34 2.64 -8.64
CA ARG A 79 -29.97 3.92 -8.34
C ARG A 79 -28.86 4.94 -8.08
N GLU A 80 -28.90 6.08 -8.76
CA GLU A 80 -28.09 7.23 -8.41
C GLU A 80 -28.48 7.68 -7.00
N LEU A 81 -27.64 7.37 -6.01
CA LEU A 81 -27.83 7.81 -4.63
C LEU A 81 -27.17 9.18 -4.44
N PRO A 82 -27.86 10.12 -3.77
CA PRO A 82 -27.28 11.41 -3.43
C PRO A 82 -26.12 11.23 -2.44
N GLY A 83 -25.04 11.98 -2.68
CA GLY A 83 -23.99 12.37 -1.71
C GLY A 83 -23.54 11.33 -0.69
N SER A 84 -22.39 10.70 -0.95
CA SER A 84 -21.74 9.79 -0.01
C SER A 84 -21.49 10.43 1.36
N TRP A 85 -21.59 9.63 2.42
CA TRP A 85 -21.29 9.91 3.84
C TRP A 85 -19.97 10.66 4.16
N LEU A 86 -19.12 10.95 3.18
CA LEU A 86 -17.90 11.76 3.34
C LEU A 86 -18.16 13.26 3.58
N GLU A 87 -19.40 13.75 3.55
CA GLU A 87 -19.75 15.16 3.83
C GLU A 87 -20.41 15.40 5.20
N LEU A 88 -20.59 14.37 6.04
CA LEU A 88 -21.23 14.55 7.34
C LEU A 88 -20.27 15.15 8.38
N GLY A 89 -20.44 16.45 8.63
CA GLY A 89 -20.38 16.96 10.00
C GLY A 89 -19.44 18.13 10.29
N LEU A 90 -19.68 19.30 9.70
CA LEU A 90 -19.20 20.59 10.23
C LEU A 90 -20.25 21.70 9.97
N ALA A 91 -21.50 21.45 10.36
CA ALA A 91 -22.54 22.48 10.36
C ALA A 91 -22.39 23.32 11.65
N ALA A 92 -21.56 24.36 11.61
CA ALA A 92 -21.47 25.35 12.68
C ALA A 92 -22.76 26.20 12.72
N LYS A 93 -23.44 26.19 13.88
CA LYS A 93 -24.59 27.05 14.15
C LYS A 93 -24.16 28.52 14.13
N GLY A 94 -24.67 29.29 13.17
CA GLY A 94 -24.43 30.72 13.04
C GLY A 94 -25.17 31.51 14.12
N SER A 95 -24.40 32.20 14.96
CA SER A 95 -24.84 33.38 15.71
C SER A 95 -24.58 34.62 14.85
N ALA A 96 -25.56 35.51 14.75
CA ALA A 96 -25.47 36.74 14.00
C ALA A 96 -24.59 37.75 14.75
N GLU A 97 -23.40 38.06 14.22
CA GLU A 97 -22.62 39.20 14.68
C GLU A 97 -21.94 39.99 13.55
N GLU A 98 -21.65 41.22 13.93
CA GLU A 98 -21.29 42.45 13.22
C GLU A 98 -20.20 42.39 12.13
N PRO A 99 -20.18 43.40 11.23
CA PRO A 99 -19.18 43.56 10.16
C PRO A 99 -17.81 43.94 10.72
N THR A 100 -17.09 42.95 11.26
CA THR A 100 -15.69 43.09 11.67
C THR A 100 -14.74 42.79 10.51
N ALA A 101 -13.56 43.41 10.56
CA ALA A 101 -12.54 43.47 9.53
C ALA A 101 -12.39 42.18 8.71
N ARG A 102 -12.35 42.33 7.37
CA ARG A 102 -12.17 41.25 6.39
C ARG A 102 -10.84 40.51 6.65
N HIS A 103 -10.90 39.52 7.56
CA HIS A 103 -9.82 38.56 7.72
C HIS A 103 -9.71 37.80 6.41
N CYS A 104 -8.54 37.90 5.77
CA CYS A 104 -8.20 37.08 4.62
C CYS A 104 -8.09 35.63 5.12
N VAL A 105 -9.20 34.90 5.08
CA VAL A 105 -9.24 33.48 5.42
C VAL A 105 -8.42 32.76 4.35
N LYS A 106 -7.17 32.40 4.68
CA LYS A 106 -6.36 31.55 3.81
C LYS A 106 -7.07 30.22 3.67
N SER A 107 -7.32 29.78 2.45
CA SER A 107 -7.87 28.44 2.19
C SER A 107 -6.96 27.39 2.82
N PRO A 108 -7.52 26.33 3.43
CA PRO A 108 -6.71 25.26 3.98
C PRO A 108 -5.84 24.62 2.89
N PRO A 109 -4.62 24.16 3.21
CA PRO A 109 -3.78 23.49 2.24
C PRO A 109 -4.46 22.20 1.76
N ARG A 110 -4.28 21.87 0.48
CA ARG A 110 -4.99 20.76 -0.18
C ARG A 110 -4.04 19.60 -0.47
N VAL A 111 -4.53 18.38 -0.26
CA VAL A 111 -3.83 17.14 -0.61
C VAL A 111 -4.74 16.22 -1.43
N GLU A 112 -4.24 15.69 -2.53
CA GLU A 112 -4.94 14.70 -3.36
C GLU A 112 -4.40 13.29 -3.05
N LEU A 113 -5.30 12.39 -2.66
CA LEU A 113 -4.97 10.99 -2.42
C LEU A 113 -5.41 10.15 -3.62
N VAL A 114 -4.45 9.50 -4.25
CA VAL A 114 -4.65 8.64 -5.42
C VAL A 114 -4.24 7.22 -5.07
N THR A 115 -5.04 6.23 -5.48
CA THR A 115 -4.70 4.82 -5.29
C THR A 115 -4.62 4.07 -6.60
N PHE A 116 -3.67 3.17 -6.75
CA PHE A 116 -3.55 2.36 -7.96
C PHE A 116 -2.91 0.98 -7.71
N GLY A 117 -2.99 0.12 -8.71
CA GLY A 117 -2.45 -1.23 -8.72
C GLY A 117 -1.49 -1.42 -9.87
N LEU A 118 -0.30 -1.96 -9.61
CA LEU A 118 0.72 -2.19 -10.62
C LEU A 118 0.22 -3.07 -11.78
N GLU A 119 -0.67 -4.03 -11.51
CA GLU A 119 -1.25 -4.94 -12.51
C GLU A 119 -2.50 -4.37 -13.22
N ASN A 120 -2.99 -3.20 -12.80
CA ASN A 120 -4.31 -2.71 -13.19
C ASN A 120 -4.36 -1.24 -13.61
N SER A 121 -3.30 -0.46 -13.41
CA SER A 121 -3.32 0.98 -13.67
C SER A 121 -2.79 1.38 -15.04
N ASP A 122 -1.82 0.63 -15.55
CA ASP A 122 -1.04 1.02 -16.73
C ASP A 122 -0.58 -0.22 -17.52
N PRO A 123 -0.70 -0.23 -18.87
CA PRO A 123 -0.34 -1.39 -19.68
C PRO A 123 1.13 -1.81 -19.56
N GLU A 124 2.08 -0.88 -19.50
CA GLU A 124 3.51 -1.20 -19.43
C GLU A 124 3.88 -1.80 -18.08
N LEU A 125 3.37 -1.21 -16.99
CA LEU A 125 3.57 -1.78 -15.65
C LEU A 125 2.94 -3.17 -15.54
N THR A 126 1.74 -3.35 -16.13
CA THR A 126 1.03 -4.63 -16.13
C THR A 126 1.85 -5.70 -16.85
N GLU A 127 2.39 -5.38 -18.03
CA GLU A 127 3.19 -6.31 -18.82
C GLU A 127 4.45 -6.73 -18.08
N ARG A 128 5.17 -5.78 -17.47
CA ARG A 128 6.35 -6.10 -16.64
C ARG A 128 5.98 -6.99 -15.44
N CYS A 129 4.83 -6.74 -14.81
CA CYS A 129 4.39 -7.58 -13.70
C CYS A 129 4.09 -9.02 -14.15
N ARG A 130 3.51 -9.23 -15.35
CA ARG A 130 3.18 -10.57 -15.86
C ARG A 130 4.40 -11.44 -16.12
N GLN A 131 5.55 -10.83 -16.41
CA GLN A 131 6.79 -11.53 -16.70
C GLN A 131 7.52 -12.02 -15.42
N LEU A 132 7.03 -11.66 -14.23
CA LEU A 132 7.67 -12.01 -12.96
C LEU A 132 6.93 -13.13 -12.23
N VAL A 133 7.71 -14.05 -11.64
CA VAL A 133 7.18 -15.06 -10.71
C VAL A 133 6.60 -14.35 -9.48
N GLY A 134 5.29 -14.49 -9.27
CA GLY A 134 4.54 -13.78 -8.21
C GLY A 134 3.92 -12.44 -8.64
N GLY A 135 4.05 -12.05 -9.91
CA GLY A 135 3.35 -10.90 -10.47
C GLY A 135 3.76 -9.55 -9.87
N GLY A 136 2.81 -8.62 -9.77
CA GLY A 136 3.00 -7.30 -9.20
C GLY A 136 3.22 -7.26 -7.69
N ALA A 137 3.05 -8.39 -6.98
CA ALA A 137 3.48 -8.50 -5.59
C ALA A 137 5.01 -8.56 -5.47
N SER A 138 5.67 -9.23 -6.43
CA SER A 138 7.13 -9.39 -6.46
C SER A 138 7.83 -8.29 -7.28
N ALA A 139 7.09 -7.53 -8.07
CA ALA A 139 7.67 -6.49 -8.92
C ALA A 139 8.42 -5.41 -8.11
N CYS A 140 9.56 -4.94 -8.60
CA CYS A 140 10.28 -3.80 -8.01
C CYS A 140 10.49 -2.73 -9.08
N PRO A 141 9.42 -2.12 -9.63
CA PRO A 141 9.57 -1.08 -10.64
C PRO A 141 10.32 0.11 -10.04
N CYS A 142 11.20 0.74 -10.83
CA CYS A 142 11.87 1.93 -10.35
C CYS A 142 10.86 3.08 -10.21
N LYS A 143 11.18 4.09 -9.39
CA LYS A 143 10.29 5.24 -9.18
C LYS A 143 9.98 5.99 -10.49
N GLY A 144 10.93 6.01 -11.42
CA GLY A 144 10.75 6.63 -12.75
C GLY A 144 9.63 5.97 -13.56
N ASP A 145 9.59 4.63 -13.59
CA ASP A 145 8.54 3.88 -14.29
C ASP A 145 7.16 4.14 -13.68
N ILE A 146 7.08 4.18 -12.34
CA ILE A 146 5.82 4.50 -11.64
C ILE A 146 5.37 5.93 -11.99
N ARG A 147 6.29 6.90 -11.98
CA ARG A 147 5.98 8.30 -12.33
C ARG A 147 5.52 8.45 -13.78
N ALA A 148 6.16 7.75 -14.72
CA ALA A 148 5.74 7.73 -16.12
C ALA A 148 4.33 7.16 -16.28
N ALA A 149 4.02 6.06 -15.60
CA ALA A 149 2.68 5.47 -15.59
C ALA A 149 1.63 6.42 -14.98
N LEU A 150 1.97 7.11 -13.88
CA LEU A 150 1.08 8.09 -13.26
C LEU A 150 0.82 9.30 -14.17
N LEU A 151 1.84 9.78 -14.87
CA LEU A 151 1.71 10.89 -15.82
C LEU A 151 0.74 10.55 -16.96
N ARG A 152 0.80 9.32 -17.52
CA ARG A 152 -0.16 8.81 -18.52
C ARG A 152 -1.60 8.74 -18.01
N ARG A 153 -1.80 8.76 -16.69
CA ARG A 153 -3.10 8.78 -16.02
C ARG A 153 -3.46 10.16 -15.48
N SER A 154 -2.77 11.21 -15.91
CA SER A 154 -2.99 12.59 -15.47
C SER A 154 -2.89 12.73 -13.94
N VAL A 155 -1.83 12.15 -13.38
CA VAL A 155 -1.41 12.34 -11.99
C VAL A 155 -0.06 13.02 -12.01
N SER A 156 0.15 13.99 -11.11
CA SER A 156 1.39 14.77 -11.06
C SER A 156 2.63 13.87 -10.99
N SER A 157 3.65 14.22 -11.79
CA SER A 157 4.95 13.54 -11.74
C SER A 157 5.61 13.67 -10.38
N ASP A 158 5.28 14.70 -9.61
CA ASP A 158 5.87 14.98 -8.29
C ASP A 158 5.15 14.29 -7.13
N ALA A 159 4.17 13.43 -7.44
CA ALA A 159 3.46 12.68 -6.43
C ALA A 159 4.40 11.93 -5.46
N VAL A 160 4.06 11.99 -4.18
CA VAL A 160 4.66 11.18 -3.12
C VAL A 160 4.22 9.73 -3.33
N LEU A 161 5.18 8.86 -3.67
CA LEU A 161 4.89 7.45 -3.96
C LEU A 161 4.93 6.62 -2.68
N VAL A 162 3.81 5.97 -2.34
CA VAL A 162 3.68 5.17 -1.13
C VAL A 162 3.40 3.70 -1.48
N ASP A 163 4.34 2.81 -1.14
CA ASP A 163 4.20 1.37 -1.37
C ASP A 163 3.45 0.68 -0.22
N ALA A 164 2.26 0.15 -0.49
CA ALA A 164 1.46 -0.60 0.46
C ALA A 164 1.60 -2.13 0.29
N ARG A 165 2.59 -2.63 -0.46
CA ARG A 165 2.81 -4.08 -0.67
C ARG A 165 3.58 -4.74 0.48
N CYS A 166 4.26 -3.94 1.30
CA CYS A 166 4.98 -4.40 2.50
C CYS A 166 4.07 -5.00 3.60
N PHE A 167 2.75 -4.98 3.38
CA PHE A 167 1.73 -5.64 4.18
C PHE A 167 1.29 -6.94 3.46
N PRO A 168 1.91 -8.10 3.74
CA PRO A 168 1.34 -9.39 3.35
C PRO A 168 0.03 -9.63 4.10
N ASP A 169 -0.95 -10.21 3.43
CA ASP A 169 -2.25 -10.54 4.03
C ASP A 169 -2.60 -12.01 3.73
N PRO A 170 -2.40 -12.93 4.70
CA PRO A 170 -2.65 -14.36 4.52
C PRO A 170 -4.14 -14.66 4.31
N GLU A 171 -5.01 -13.77 4.80
CA GLU A 171 -6.45 -13.93 4.84
C GLU A 171 -7.16 -13.07 3.79
N SER A 172 -6.40 -12.53 2.83
CA SER A 172 -6.93 -11.72 1.74
C SER A 172 -8.00 -12.41 0.89
N HIS A 173 -8.12 -13.73 1.02
CA HIS A 173 -9.14 -14.55 0.36
C HIS A 173 -10.56 -14.33 0.92
N PHE A 174 -10.72 -13.97 2.20
CA PHE A 174 -12.03 -13.64 2.77
C PHE A 174 -12.58 -12.30 2.28
N PHE A 175 -11.68 -11.41 1.81
CA PHE A 175 -12.04 -10.07 1.36
C PHE A 175 -12.01 -9.92 -0.17
N LEU A 176 -12.06 -11.01 -0.93
CA LEU A 176 -11.97 -10.94 -2.40
C LEU A 176 -13.10 -10.14 -3.04
N TRP A 177 -14.29 -10.08 -2.42
CA TRP A 177 -15.38 -9.24 -2.89
C TRP A 177 -15.31 -7.81 -2.32
N HIS A 178 -14.44 -7.51 -1.36
CA HIS A 178 -14.38 -6.18 -0.75
C HIS A 178 -13.31 -5.29 -1.40
N THR A 179 -13.35 -4.01 -1.04
CA THR A 179 -12.27 -3.06 -1.28
C THR A 179 -11.56 -2.75 0.02
N GLY A 180 -10.42 -2.05 -0.03
CA GLY A 180 -9.71 -1.61 1.16
C GLY A 180 -10.47 -0.63 2.06
N ARG A 181 -11.71 -0.26 1.72
CA ARG A 181 -12.61 0.47 2.64
C ARG A 181 -13.17 -0.42 3.75
N HIS A 182 -13.11 -1.74 3.58
CA HIS A 182 -13.57 -2.68 4.59
C HIS A 182 -12.78 -2.52 5.89
N HIS A 183 -13.49 -2.35 7.00
CA HIS A 183 -12.93 -2.03 8.31
C HIS A 183 -11.89 -3.05 8.78
N GLU A 184 -12.09 -4.35 8.53
CA GLU A 184 -11.07 -5.35 8.88
C GLU A 184 -9.76 -5.21 8.09
N ILE A 185 -9.82 -4.82 6.81
CA ILE A 185 -8.62 -4.66 5.98
C ILE A 185 -7.78 -3.48 6.51
N ILE A 186 -8.46 -2.38 6.87
CA ILE A 186 -7.83 -1.22 7.51
C ILE A 186 -7.20 -1.65 8.84
N ALA A 187 -7.95 -2.38 9.66
CA ALA A 187 -7.50 -2.81 10.97
C ALA A 187 -6.26 -3.72 10.93
N ARG A 188 -6.25 -4.66 9.99
CA ARG A 188 -5.10 -5.56 9.75
C ARG A 188 -3.88 -4.77 9.31
N LEU A 189 -4.06 -3.74 8.48
CA LEU A 189 -2.95 -2.89 8.03
C LEU A 189 -2.35 -2.10 9.19
N CYS A 190 -3.17 -1.50 10.06
CA CYS A 190 -2.71 -0.77 11.25
C CYS A 190 -1.99 -1.68 12.27
N ARG A 191 -2.48 -2.92 12.46
CA ARG A 191 -1.89 -3.89 13.40
C ARG A 191 -0.65 -4.59 12.86
N HIS A 192 -0.32 -4.41 11.59
CA HIS A 192 0.81 -5.11 10.99
C HIS A 192 2.15 -4.64 11.55
N ARG A 193 3.09 -5.55 11.81
CA ARG A 193 4.42 -5.22 12.40
C ARG A 193 5.23 -4.16 11.65
N ASN A 194 5.05 -4.07 10.33
CA ASN A 194 5.75 -3.08 9.49
C ASN A 194 5.10 -1.69 9.51
N PHE A 195 3.87 -1.57 10.06
CA PHE A 195 3.05 -0.36 9.96
C PHE A 195 3.72 0.87 10.58
N PRO A 196 4.31 0.82 11.79
CA PRO A 196 4.95 2.01 12.38
C PRO A 196 6.11 2.55 11.53
N SER A 197 6.99 1.67 11.05
CA SER A 197 8.12 2.04 10.20
C SER A 197 7.66 2.58 8.84
N TRP A 198 6.65 1.94 8.26
CA TRP A 198 6.01 2.41 7.03
C TRP A 198 5.42 3.81 7.21
N LEU A 199 4.64 4.04 8.27
CA LEU A 199 3.99 5.32 8.57
C LEU A 199 5.03 6.43 8.75
N ALA A 200 6.14 6.15 9.44
CA ALA A 200 7.25 7.07 9.58
C ALA A 200 7.91 7.41 8.24
N GLY A 201 8.05 6.41 7.35
CA GLY A 201 8.51 6.61 5.98
C GLY A 201 7.58 7.50 5.16
N VAL A 202 6.26 7.36 5.32
CA VAL A 202 5.26 8.21 4.66
C VAL A 202 5.33 9.64 5.19
N LYS A 203 5.36 9.84 6.51
CA LYS A 203 5.46 11.17 7.14
C LYS A 203 6.68 11.94 6.62
N ARG A 204 7.86 11.31 6.62
CA ARG A 204 9.09 11.95 6.08
C ARG A 204 8.97 12.35 4.62
N GLN A 205 8.40 11.49 3.77
CA GLN A 205 8.25 11.80 2.35
C GLN A 205 7.23 12.93 2.12
N PHE A 206 6.11 12.89 2.84
CA PHE A 206 5.09 13.94 2.79
C PHE A 206 5.64 15.29 3.26
N SER A 207 6.31 15.35 4.41
CA SER A 207 6.92 16.60 4.91
C SER A 207 7.94 17.19 3.94
N ARG A 208 8.74 16.35 3.26
CA ARG A 208 9.67 16.82 2.22
C ARG A 208 8.96 17.44 1.03
N ALA A 209 7.84 16.84 0.58
CA ALA A 209 7.05 17.40 -0.51
C ALA A 209 6.46 18.76 -0.13
N VAL A 210 5.88 18.87 1.07
CA VAL A 210 5.33 20.14 1.60
C VAL A 210 6.41 21.23 1.69
N GLN A 211 7.62 20.89 2.15
CA GLN A 211 8.72 21.84 2.24
C GLN A 211 9.24 22.29 0.88
N ALA A 212 9.27 21.40 -0.12
CA ALA A 212 9.69 21.74 -1.48
C ALA A 212 8.71 22.76 -2.12
N ASP A 213 7.41 22.61 -1.87
CA ASP A 213 6.39 23.52 -2.41
C ASP A 213 6.43 24.91 -1.74
N ALA A 214 6.79 24.99 -0.45
CA ALA A 214 6.88 26.25 0.29
C ALA A 214 7.98 27.21 -0.21
N GLY A 215 8.96 26.71 -0.98
CA GLY A 215 10.05 27.50 -1.52
C GLY A 215 9.67 28.38 -2.73
N GLY A 216 8.54 28.11 -3.40
CA GLY A 216 8.06 28.85 -4.57
C GLY A 216 7.18 30.04 -4.18
N ARG A 217 7.79 31.19 -3.88
CA ARG A 217 7.15 32.34 -3.19
C ARG A 217 5.96 33.06 -3.86
N ASP A 218 5.47 32.66 -5.04
CA ASP A 218 4.35 33.38 -5.70
C ASP A 218 3.40 32.48 -6.52
N GLN A 219 3.51 31.15 -6.40
CA GLN A 219 2.70 30.24 -7.23
C GLN A 219 1.42 29.78 -6.54
N VAL A 220 0.35 29.74 -7.35
CA VAL A 220 -0.91 29.04 -7.09
C VAL A 220 -0.60 27.73 -6.35
N GLN A 221 -1.15 27.56 -5.16
CA GLN A 221 -0.90 26.38 -4.32
C GLN A 221 -1.45 25.14 -5.04
N ASN A 222 -0.56 24.42 -5.72
CA ASN A 222 -0.89 23.12 -6.27
C ASN A 222 -1.09 22.14 -5.11
N PRO A 223 -2.11 21.25 -5.19
CA PRO A 223 -2.32 20.27 -4.16
C PRO A 223 -1.15 19.28 -4.11
N VAL A 224 -0.69 18.96 -2.90
CA VAL A 224 0.28 17.89 -2.70
C VAL A 224 -0.39 16.58 -3.11
N THR A 225 0.20 15.83 -4.05
CA THR A 225 -0.37 14.55 -4.50
C THR A 225 0.33 13.40 -3.80
N VAL A 226 -0.43 12.48 -3.20
CA VAL A 226 0.07 11.25 -2.59
C VAL A 226 -0.52 10.06 -3.34
N ALA A 227 0.33 9.28 -4.00
CA ALA A 227 -0.05 8.13 -4.82
C ALA A 227 0.32 6.82 -4.11
N VAL A 228 -0.68 6.14 -3.58
CA VAL A 228 -0.55 4.88 -2.83
C VAL A 228 -0.77 3.69 -3.75
N TYR A 229 0.12 2.71 -3.74
CA TYR A 229 0.01 1.56 -4.63
C TYR A 229 0.17 0.22 -3.97
N CYS A 230 -0.47 -0.78 -4.59
CA CYS A 230 -0.24 -2.18 -4.27
C CYS A 230 -0.25 -3.03 -5.55
N ARG A 231 -0.37 -4.35 -5.44
CA ARG A 231 -0.46 -5.25 -6.60
C ARG A 231 -1.67 -4.93 -7.49
N SER A 232 -2.88 -5.03 -6.95
CA SER A 232 -4.14 -4.91 -7.71
C SER A 232 -4.80 -3.53 -7.61
N GLY A 233 -4.40 -2.71 -6.64
CA GLY A 233 -4.98 -1.38 -6.41
C GLY A 233 -6.37 -1.40 -5.79
N LYS A 234 -6.77 -2.52 -5.15
CA LYS A 234 -8.12 -2.75 -4.61
C LYS A 234 -8.19 -2.77 -3.09
N HIS A 235 -7.24 -3.45 -2.43
CA HIS A 235 -7.24 -3.63 -0.96
C HIS A 235 -6.25 -2.68 -0.29
N ARG A 236 -4.98 -3.12 -0.15
CA ARG A 236 -3.95 -2.46 0.67
C ARG A 236 -3.74 -0.98 0.35
N SER A 237 -3.70 -0.60 -0.93
CA SER A 237 -3.53 0.80 -1.31
C SER A 237 -4.74 1.67 -0.95
N VAL A 238 -5.95 1.12 -1.05
CA VAL A 238 -7.20 1.79 -0.65
C VAL A 238 -7.24 1.94 0.86
N ALA A 239 -6.96 0.88 1.63
CA ALA A 239 -6.93 0.92 3.09
C ALA A 239 -5.89 1.92 3.61
N ALA A 240 -4.66 1.87 3.09
CA ALA A 240 -3.61 2.81 3.42
C ALA A 240 -4.00 4.27 3.10
N ALA A 241 -4.67 4.51 1.96
CA ALA A 241 -5.13 5.85 1.63
C ALA A 241 -6.28 6.35 2.52
N VAL A 242 -7.17 5.46 2.99
CA VAL A 242 -8.21 5.81 3.98
C VAL A 242 -7.57 6.25 5.31
N ILE A 243 -6.56 5.50 5.78
CA ILE A 243 -5.79 5.85 6.98
C ILE A 243 -5.12 7.22 6.81
N LEU A 244 -4.45 7.44 5.68
CA LEU A 244 -3.79 8.73 5.40
C LEU A 244 -4.80 9.88 5.28
N ALA A 245 -5.97 9.65 4.69
CA ALA A 245 -7.03 10.64 4.61
C ALA A 245 -7.51 11.07 6.00
N HIS A 246 -7.70 10.11 6.92
CA HIS A 246 -8.03 10.41 8.32
C HIS A 246 -6.98 11.30 8.96
N ILE A 247 -5.72 10.87 8.91
CA ILE A 247 -4.60 11.61 9.50
C ILE A 247 -4.54 13.05 8.95
N LEU A 248 -4.54 13.19 7.63
CA LEU A 248 -4.34 14.48 6.97
C LEU A 248 -5.51 15.44 7.20
N ARG A 249 -6.76 14.95 7.21
CA ARG A 249 -7.93 15.76 7.59
C ARG A 249 -7.83 16.24 9.02
N SER A 250 -7.42 15.37 9.95
CA SER A 250 -7.18 15.74 11.35
C SER A 250 -6.02 16.74 11.54
N GLN A 251 -5.09 16.81 10.57
CA GLN A 251 -4.06 17.85 10.50
C GLN A 251 -4.54 19.16 9.82
N GLY A 252 -5.82 19.29 9.48
CA GLY A 252 -6.38 20.49 8.84
C GLY A 252 -6.17 20.56 7.31
N TRP A 253 -5.78 19.47 6.66
CA TRP A 253 -5.67 19.43 5.21
C TRP A 253 -7.04 19.19 4.56
N ALA A 254 -7.34 19.96 3.52
CA ALA A 254 -8.45 19.65 2.64
C ALA A 254 -8.11 18.39 1.82
N CYS A 255 -8.82 17.31 2.09
CA CYS A 255 -8.65 16.01 1.42
C CYS A 255 -9.92 15.66 0.64
N PRO A 256 -9.98 15.92 -0.68
CA PRO A 256 -11.08 15.51 -1.55
C PRO A 256 -11.32 13.99 -1.50
N PRO A 257 -12.44 13.50 -2.07
CA PRO A 257 -12.67 12.07 -2.22
C PRO A 257 -11.49 11.37 -2.92
N LEU A 258 -11.14 10.17 -2.44
CA LEU A 258 -10.01 9.39 -2.95
C LEU A 258 -10.23 9.05 -4.43
N ARG A 259 -9.19 9.23 -5.24
CA ARG A 259 -9.21 8.89 -6.67
C ARG A 259 -8.61 7.50 -6.89
N HIS A 260 -9.43 6.55 -7.31
CA HIS A 260 -9.04 5.15 -7.48
C HIS A 260 -8.74 4.81 -8.95
N LEU A 261 -7.48 4.91 -9.41
CA LEU A 261 -7.13 4.70 -10.82
C LEU A 261 -7.41 3.28 -11.34
N SER A 262 -7.39 2.29 -10.44
CA SER A 262 -7.64 0.88 -10.77
C SER A 262 -9.11 0.46 -10.57
N GLN A 263 -9.99 1.36 -10.11
CA GLN A 263 -11.40 1.04 -9.87
C GLN A 263 -12.13 0.46 -11.09
N PRO A 264 -11.92 0.95 -12.34
CA PRO A 264 -12.54 0.34 -13.53
C PRO A 264 -12.18 -1.13 -13.75
N ARG A 265 -11.15 -1.65 -13.08
CA ARG A 265 -10.65 -3.04 -13.20
C ARG A 265 -10.89 -3.91 -11.97
N TRP A 266 -11.60 -3.45 -10.95
CA TRP A 266 -11.82 -4.24 -9.73
C TRP A 266 -12.72 -5.48 -9.94
N GLY A 267 -13.29 -5.66 -11.13
CA GLY A 267 -14.16 -6.79 -11.45
C GLY A 267 -15.60 -6.58 -10.97
N ARG A 268 -16.54 -7.32 -11.57
CA ARG A 268 -17.98 -7.19 -11.25
C ARG A 268 -18.37 -7.80 -9.91
N VAL A 269 -17.59 -8.74 -9.41
CA VAL A 269 -17.81 -9.42 -8.12
C VAL A 269 -17.29 -8.62 -6.92
N CYS A 270 -16.62 -7.50 -7.16
CA CYS A 270 -16.20 -6.57 -6.12
C CYS A 270 -17.37 -5.66 -5.74
N CYS A 271 -17.55 -5.40 -4.44
CA CYS A 271 -18.57 -4.50 -3.91
C CYS A 271 -18.34 -3.04 -4.29
N GLN A 272 -17.18 -2.69 -4.86
CA GLN A 272 -16.79 -1.33 -5.23
C GLN A 272 -16.83 -0.31 -4.07
N GLY A 273 -16.83 -0.80 -2.82
CA GLY A 273 -17.00 0.03 -1.63
C GLY A 273 -18.44 0.44 -1.37
N LEU A 274 -19.42 -0.24 -1.98
CA LEU A 274 -20.85 0.05 -1.88
C LEU A 274 -21.63 -0.93 -1.00
N CYS A 275 -21.00 -1.98 -0.46
CA CYS A 275 -21.65 -2.84 0.53
C CYS A 275 -21.70 -2.15 1.90
N GLU A 276 -22.67 -2.55 2.72
CA GLU A 276 -22.91 -2.04 4.08
C GLU A 276 -21.62 -2.05 4.92
N GLU A 277 -20.90 -3.17 4.98
CA GLU A 277 -19.65 -3.28 5.76
C GLU A 277 -18.52 -2.32 5.34
N CYS A 278 -18.57 -1.81 4.10
CA CYS A 278 -17.62 -0.80 3.59
C CYS A 278 -18.12 0.63 3.76
N GLN A 279 -19.43 0.85 3.92
CA GLN A 279 -20.05 2.16 4.07
C GLN A 279 -20.29 2.53 5.53
N GLU A 280 -20.62 1.53 6.34
CA GLU A 280 -20.99 1.65 7.75
C GLU A 280 -19.97 0.86 8.60
N PRO A 281 -18.72 1.34 8.69
CA PRO A 281 -17.74 0.67 9.52
C PRO A 281 -18.15 0.73 11.00
N PRO A 282 -17.81 -0.28 11.80
CA PRO A 282 -18.08 -0.29 13.23
C PRO A 282 -17.29 0.81 13.96
N ALA A 283 -17.85 1.32 15.07
CA ALA A 283 -17.29 2.45 15.82
C ALA A 283 -15.83 2.24 16.27
N TRP A 284 -15.44 1.00 16.61
CA TRP A 284 -14.07 0.69 17.03
C TRP A 284 -13.01 0.99 15.96
N LEU A 285 -13.40 1.07 14.68
CA LEU A 285 -12.47 1.46 13.62
C LEU A 285 -11.99 2.90 13.84
N GLN A 286 -12.87 3.77 14.34
CA GLN A 286 -12.53 5.17 14.61
C GLN A 286 -11.47 5.26 15.72
N ASP A 287 -11.64 4.53 16.82
CA ASP A 287 -10.65 4.46 17.91
C ASP A 287 -9.27 4.08 17.38
N MET A 288 -9.20 3.09 16.48
CA MET A 288 -7.96 2.64 15.87
C MET A 288 -7.33 3.68 14.93
N LEU A 289 -8.15 4.40 14.18
CA LEU A 289 -7.68 5.50 13.34
C LEU A 289 -7.12 6.65 14.19
N ASP A 290 -7.71 6.89 15.37
CA ASP A 290 -7.24 7.90 16.32
C ASP A 290 -5.94 7.47 17.03
N GLU A 291 -5.79 6.20 17.41
CA GLU A 291 -4.50 5.64 17.86
C GLU A 291 -3.41 5.80 16.77
N THR A 292 -3.78 5.58 15.51
CA THR A 292 -2.87 5.76 14.37
C THR A 292 -2.47 7.22 14.18
N LEU A 293 -3.39 8.17 14.41
CA LEU A 293 -3.10 9.60 14.42
C LEU A 293 -2.15 9.98 15.57
N GLN A 294 -2.34 9.42 16.76
CA GLN A 294 -1.40 9.61 17.88
C GLN A 294 -0.01 9.10 17.51
N MET A 295 0.09 7.91 16.90
CA MET A 295 1.36 7.38 16.39
C MET A 295 1.99 8.33 15.37
N TRP A 296 1.20 8.89 14.45
CA TRP A 296 1.66 9.90 13.49
C TRP A 296 2.28 11.12 14.20
N HIS A 297 1.66 11.61 15.27
CA HIS A 297 2.18 12.74 16.04
C HIS A 297 3.50 12.42 16.75
N CYS A 298 3.64 11.22 17.32
CA CYS A 298 4.85 10.79 18.02
C CYS A 298 6.07 10.60 17.10
N ILE A 299 5.86 10.31 15.81
CA ILE A 299 6.96 10.16 14.84
C ILE A 299 7.70 11.51 14.67
N GLY A 300 8.93 11.60 15.16
CA GLY A 300 9.81 12.76 15.02
C GLY A 300 9.91 13.67 16.25
N ALA A 301 9.17 13.39 17.34
CA ALA A 301 9.35 14.07 18.62
C ALA A 301 10.55 13.55 19.43
N ALA A 302 11.22 12.49 18.96
CA ALA A 302 12.32 11.81 19.62
C ALA A 302 13.71 12.15 19.03
N VAL A 303 13.88 13.37 18.51
CA VAL A 303 15.18 13.85 18.00
C VAL A 303 15.69 14.95 18.90
#